data_AF-A2DY91-F1
#
_entry.id   AF-A2DY91-F1
#
_cell.length_a   1.000
_cell.length_b   1.000
_cell.length_c   1.000
_cell.angle_alpha   90.00
_cell.angle_beta   90.00
_cell.angle_gamma   90.00
#
_symmetry.space_group_name_H-M   'P 1'
#
loop_
_entity.id
_entity.type
_entity.pdbx_description
1 polymer ?
#
loop_
_entity_poly.entity_id
_entity_poly.type
_entity_poly.pdbx_seq_one_letter_code
_entity_poly.pdbx_strand_id
1 'polypeptide(L)'
;MLSIFLAHSLSWNDEALTVAMEVYFRGTGDDGKNFIKQLLSITGENLDRLSLFGSWIDYVERAPFNTKCFNHWRSTKKGIPKGSKNYTTEDLDSMLASFEKSLLPQTITGAWTTITAYKSYFALYLEAFDPTNVANYHSDQFIDGDNNGRDFIVEYNGSKKIFMISGDHYADN
;
A
#
# COMPACT_ATOMS: atom_id res chain seq x y z
N MET A 1 20.08 15.01 -2.42
CA MET A 1 20.19 13.54 -2.25
C MET A 1 19.75 13.03 -0.87
N LEU A 2 19.26 13.91 0.04
CA LEU A 2 18.83 13.55 1.39
C LEU A 2 17.38 13.03 1.46
N SER A 3 16.54 13.36 0.47
CA SER A 3 15.12 12.99 0.41
C SER A 3 14.85 11.58 -0.10
N ILE A 4 15.79 10.98 -0.84
CA ILE A 4 15.59 9.66 -1.49
C ILE A 4 15.66 8.52 -0.45
N PHE A 5 16.39 8.68 0.66
CA PHE A 5 16.53 7.62 1.67
C PHE A 5 15.46 7.64 2.77
N LEU A 6 14.76 8.77 2.98
CA LEU A 6 13.60 8.82 3.88
C LEU A 6 12.38 8.07 3.31
N ALA A 7 12.36 7.81 2.00
CA ALA A 7 11.31 7.03 1.33
C ALA A 7 11.48 5.50 1.45
N HIS A 8 12.60 5.01 2.00
CA HIS A 8 12.91 3.57 2.06
C HIS A 8 12.67 2.94 3.45
N SER A 9 12.23 3.71 4.45
CA SER A 9 11.92 3.24 5.80
C SER A 9 10.46 3.48 6.20
N LEU A 10 9.65 3.91 5.25
CA LEU A 10 8.22 4.12 5.38
C LEU A 10 7.64 3.23 4.29
N SER A 11 6.52 2.54 4.57
CA SER A 11 5.62 2.09 3.51
C SER A 11 5.57 3.16 2.43
N TRP A 12 5.60 2.78 1.15
CA TRP A 12 5.66 3.76 0.07
C TRP A 12 4.64 4.89 0.29
N ASN A 13 5.16 6.11 0.47
CA ASN A 13 4.32 7.28 0.56
C ASN A 13 3.71 7.59 -0.81
N ASP A 14 2.72 8.49 -0.86
CA ASP A 14 2.14 9.00 -2.10
C ASP A 14 3.15 9.32 -3.20
N GLU A 15 4.28 9.93 -2.88
CA GLU A 15 5.33 10.23 -3.86
C GLU A 15 5.98 8.96 -4.42
N ALA A 16 6.37 8.00 -3.57
CA ALA A 16 6.96 6.74 -3.98
C ALA A 16 5.98 5.91 -4.83
N LEU A 17 4.72 5.81 -4.41
CA LEU A 17 3.65 5.14 -5.19
C LEU A 17 3.43 5.81 -6.54
N THR A 18 3.41 7.14 -6.57
CA THR A 18 3.28 7.91 -7.82
C THR A 18 4.47 7.65 -8.76
N VAL A 19 5.70 7.62 -8.24
CA VAL A 19 6.90 7.32 -9.03
C VAL A 19 6.86 5.89 -9.57
N ALA A 20 6.47 4.92 -8.74
CA ALA A 20 6.37 3.53 -9.17
C ALA A 20 5.33 3.33 -10.29
N MET A 21 4.20 4.04 -10.21
CA MET A 21 3.20 4.03 -11.27
C MET A 21 3.74 4.64 -12.59
N GLU A 22 4.62 5.64 -12.53
CA GLU A 22 5.32 6.14 -13.73
C GLU A 22 6.29 5.11 -14.30
N VAL A 23 6.98 4.36 -13.45
CA VAL A 23 7.85 3.25 -13.90
C VAL A 23 7.00 2.17 -14.59
N TYR A 24 5.83 1.84 -14.04
CA TYR A 24 4.86 0.96 -14.69
C TYR A 24 4.43 1.49 -16.07
N PHE A 25 4.13 2.79 -16.20
CA PHE A 25 3.80 3.39 -17.50
C PHE A 25 4.97 3.40 -18.49
N ARG A 26 6.23 3.45 -18.01
CA ARG A 26 7.39 3.30 -18.90
C ARG A 26 7.47 1.88 -19.46
N GLY A 27 7.13 0.86 -18.66
CA GLY A 27 7.13 -0.53 -19.10
C GLY A 27 5.97 -0.87 -20.04
N THR A 28 4.80 -0.29 -19.79
CA THR A 28 3.57 -0.58 -20.56
C THR A 28 3.30 0.41 -21.70
N GLY A 29 4.00 1.53 -21.75
CA GLY A 29 3.80 2.57 -22.75
C GLY A 29 2.42 3.22 -22.67
N ASP A 30 1.86 3.53 -23.84
CA ASP A 30 0.55 4.18 -23.93
C ASP A 30 -0.60 3.26 -23.57
N ASP A 31 -0.43 1.93 -23.65
CA ASP A 31 -1.48 0.96 -23.31
C ASP A 31 -1.86 1.06 -21.84
N GLY A 32 -0.87 1.09 -20.94
CA GLY A 32 -1.13 1.27 -19.50
C GLY A 32 -1.82 2.60 -19.20
N LYS A 33 -1.39 3.69 -19.85
CA LYS A 33 -2.02 5.01 -19.69
C LYS A 33 -3.45 5.03 -20.22
N ASN A 34 -3.69 4.42 -21.38
CA ASN A 34 -5.00 4.37 -22.01
C ASN A 34 -5.97 3.50 -21.21
N PHE A 35 -5.49 2.41 -20.62
CA PHE A 35 -6.26 1.60 -19.69
C PHE A 35 -6.72 2.42 -18.47
N ILE A 36 -5.83 3.16 -17.82
CA ILE A 36 -6.22 4.03 -16.69
C ILE A 36 -7.20 5.13 -17.13
N LYS A 37 -7.00 5.75 -18.31
CA LYS A 37 -7.96 6.73 -18.86
C LYS A 37 -9.34 6.12 -19.09
N GLN A 38 -9.40 4.90 -19.63
CA GLN A 38 -10.65 4.17 -19.82
C GLN A 38 -11.34 3.93 -18.47
N LEU A 39 -10.61 3.50 -17.45
CA LEU A 39 -11.16 3.32 -16.10
C LEU A 39 -11.73 4.63 -15.54
N LEU A 40 -10.97 5.72 -15.61
CA LEU A 40 -11.41 7.04 -15.14
C LEU A 40 -12.65 7.55 -15.89
N SER A 41 -12.79 7.24 -17.18
CA SER A 41 -13.94 7.64 -17.99
C SER A 41 -15.27 7.01 -17.53
N ILE A 42 -15.21 5.85 -16.84
CA ILE A 42 -16.41 5.15 -16.33
C ILE A 42 -17.13 6.01 -15.28
N THR A 43 -16.41 6.77 -14.47
CA THR A 43 -16.96 7.68 -13.45
C THR A 43 -16.87 9.16 -13.82
N GLY A 44 -16.31 9.49 -15.00
CA GLY A 44 -16.07 10.87 -15.42
C GLY A 44 -14.98 11.57 -14.60
N GLU A 45 -14.11 10.81 -13.93
CA GLU A 45 -13.00 11.35 -13.17
C GLU A 45 -11.87 11.83 -14.09
N ASN A 46 -11.16 12.87 -13.66
CA ASN A 46 -9.96 13.34 -14.32
C ASN A 46 -8.86 13.54 -13.28
N LEU A 47 -7.66 13.06 -13.59
CA LEU A 47 -6.48 13.23 -12.75
C LEU A 47 -5.53 14.19 -13.46
N ASP A 48 -5.01 15.17 -12.72
CA ASP A 48 -3.95 16.07 -13.23
C ASP A 48 -2.74 15.28 -13.73
N ARG A 49 -2.50 14.13 -13.10
CA ARG A 49 -1.44 13.18 -13.45
C ARG A 49 -1.95 11.75 -13.26
N LEU A 50 -1.94 10.94 -14.31
CA LEU A 50 -2.45 9.56 -14.27
C LEU A 50 -1.73 8.68 -13.25
N SER A 51 -0.48 8.97 -12.91
CA SER A 51 0.28 8.17 -11.95
C SER A 51 -0.23 8.31 -10.51
N LEU A 52 -1.02 9.35 -10.22
CA LEU A 52 -1.73 9.50 -8.93
C LEU A 52 -2.75 8.39 -8.71
N PHE A 53 -3.10 7.63 -9.75
CA PHE A 53 -3.95 6.45 -9.64
C PHE A 53 -3.34 5.40 -8.69
N GLY A 54 -2.01 5.23 -8.74
CA GLY A 54 -1.28 4.29 -7.87
C GLY A 54 -1.13 4.77 -6.42
N SER A 55 -1.30 6.06 -6.14
CA SER A 55 -1.20 6.63 -4.79
C SER A 55 -2.57 6.85 -4.13
N TRP A 56 -3.65 6.29 -4.69
CA TRP A 56 -5.00 6.63 -4.28
C TRP A 56 -5.31 6.23 -2.82
N ILE A 57 -4.89 5.04 -2.38
CA ILE A 57 -5.09 4.59 -0.99
C ILE A 57 -4.44 5.59 -0.02
N ASP A 58 -3.18 5.95 -0.27
CA ASP A 58 -2.45 6.88 0.60
C ASP A 58 -3.09 8.27 0.62
N TYR A 59 -3.64 8.71 -0.51
CA TYR A 59 -4.37 9.97 -0.62
C TYR A 59 -5.66 9.99 0.22
N VAL A 60 -6.48 8.93 0.18
CA VAL A 60 -7.77 8.88 0.93
C VAL A 60 -7.59 8.63 2.43
N GLU A 61 -6.44 8.10 2.84
CA GLU A 61 -6.10 7.94 4.26
C GLU A 61 -5.65 9.24 4.93
N ARG A 62 -5.34 10.28 4.15
CA ARG A 62 -4.97 11.62 4.64
C ARG A 62 -6.19 12.55 4.71
N ALA A 63 -6.01 13.68 5.39
CA ALA A 63 -7.01 14.74 5.39
C ALA A 63 -7.22 15.25 3.94
N PRO A 64 -8.46 15.60 3.53
CA PRO A 64 -9.65 15.75 4.38
C PRO A 64 -10.46 14.46 4.60
N PHE A 65 -10.19 13.38 3.86
CA PHE A 65 -11.03 12.17 3.87
C PHE A 65 -10.83 11.32 5.12
N ASN A 66 -9.58 11.16 5.58
CA ASN A 66 -9.20 10.40 6.77
C ASN A 66 -9.80 8.99 6.83
N THR A 67 -9.90 8.31 5.69
CA THR A 67 -10.52 6.99 5.59
C THR A 67 -9.51 5.90 5.96
N LYS A 68 -9.30 5.66 7.26
CA LYS A 68 -8.28 4.73 7.81
C LYS A 68 -8.58 3.24 7.61
N CYS A 69 -9.44 2.86 6.67
CA CYS A 69 -9.86 1.47 6.49
C CYS A 69 -8.91 0.65 5.61
N PHE A 70 -7.87 1.23 5.00
CA PHE A 70 -7.00 0.50 4.07
C PHE A 70 -5.65 0.09 4.68
N ASN A 71 -5.25 0.69 5.81
CA ASN A 71 -3.95 0.46 6.44
C ASN A 71 -3.63 -1.03 6.68
N HIS A 72 -4.64 -1.82 7.09
CA HIS A 72 -4.45 -3.26 7.33
C HIS A 72 -4.23 -4.07 6.05
N TRP A 73 -4.63 -3.55 4.88
CA TRP A 73 -4.38 -4.19 3.58
C TRP A 73 -2.97 -3.91 3.05
N ARG A 74 -2.25 -2.92 3.58
CA ARG A 74 -0.99 -2.43 2.97
C ARG A 74 0.24 -3.25 3.35
N SER A 75 0.13 -4.19 4.30
CA SER A 75 1.25 -5.02 4.72
C SER A 75 0.82 -6.48 4.90
N THR A 76 1.71 -7.42 4.58
CA THR A 76 1.50 -8.85 4.87
C THR A 76 1.64 -9.09 6.36
N LYS A 77 0.80 -9.96 6.90
CA LYS A 77 0.99 -10.47 8.27
C LYS A 77 1.74 -11.79 8.27
N LYS A 78 1.95 -12.39 7.10
CA LYS A 78 2.67 -13.65 6.96
C LYS A 78 4.16 -13.46 7.23
N GLY A 79 4.63 -14.12 8.27
CA GLY A 79 6.03 -14.06 8.70
C GLY A 79 7.01 -14.95 7.96
N ILE A 80 8.30 -14.62 8.07
CA ILE A 80 9.39 -15.59 7.91
C ILE A 80 9.33 -16.53 9.13
N PRO A 81 9.18 -17.86 8.98
CA PRO A 81 8.54 -18.66 10.03
C PRO A 81 9.42 -18.94 11.24
N LYS A 82 8.85 -18.71 12.43
CA LYS A 82 9.06 -19.60 13.59
C LYS A 82 7.68 -19.87 14.22
N GLY A 83 7.01 -20.93 13.75
CA GLY A 83 5.71 -21.38 14.26
C GLY A 83 4.50 -20.87 13.47
N SER A 84 3.61 -21.79 13.11
CA SER A 84 2.39 -21.54 12.34
C SER A 84 1.30 -20.92 13.20
N LYS A 85 1.21 -19.59 13.24
CA LYS A 85 -0.04 -18.91 13.61
C LYS A 85 -0.86 -18.64 12.35
N ASN A 86 -2.18 -18.82 12.45
CA ASN A 86 -3.12 -18.42 11.40
C ASN A 86 -3.26 -16.89 11.47
N TYR A 87 -2.74 -16.21 10.46
CA TYR A 87 -2.87 -14.76 10.33
C TYR A 87 -4.28 -14.37 9.85
N THR A 88 -4.66 -13.11 10.12
CA THR A 88 -5.93 -12.51 9.69
C THR A 88 -6.14 -12.64 8.18
N THR A 89 -7.38 -12.76 7.74
CA THR A 89 -7.76 -13.01 6.33
C THR A 89 -7.69 -11.78 5.42
N GLU A 90 -7.34 -10.60 5.95
CA GLU A 90 -7.38 -9.30 5.26
C GLU A 90 -6.03 -8.58 5.39
N ASP A 91 -5.01 -9.13 4.74
CA ASP A 91 -3.67 -8.57 4.55
C ASP A 91 -3.33 -8.32 3.07
N LEU A 92 -2.15 -7.78 2.79
CA LEU A 92 -1.72 -7.44 1.43
C LEU A 92 -1.88 -8.58 0.41
N ASP A 93 -1.40 -9.78 0.75
CA ASP A 93 -1.44 -10.93 -0.14
C ASP A 93 -2.88 -11.39 -0.40
N SER A 94 -3.70 -11.46 0.65
CA SER A 94 -5.10 -11.87 0.54
C SER A 94 -5.95 -10.88 -0.25
N MET A 95 -5.69 -9.57 -0.10
CA MET A 95 -6.41 -8.52 -0.82
C MET A 95 -6.03 -8.47 -2.29
N LEU A 96 -4.75 -8.61 -2.62
CA LEU A 96 -4.31 -8.74 -4.01
C LEU A 96 -4.96 -9.95 -4.68
N ALA A 97 -4.94 -11.12 -4.02
CA ALA A 97 -5.59 -12.32 -4.53
C ALA A 97 -7.11 -12.15 -4.68
N SER A 98 -7.76 -11.43 -3.76
CA SER A 98 -9.21 -11.12 -3.82
C SER A 98 -9.55 -10.21 -5.00
N PHE A 99 -8.74 -9.17 -5.23
CA PHE A 99 -8.89 -8.28 -6.37
C PHE A 99 -8.65 -9.00 -7.70
N GLU A 100 -7.61 -9.82 -7.82
CA GLU A 100 -7.36 -10.59 -9.04
C GLU A 100 -8.51 -11.55 -9.36
N LYS A 101 -9.06 -12.22 -8.34
CA LYS A 101 -10.23 -13.09 -8.48
C LYS A 101 -11.52 -12.35 -8.83
N SER A 102 -11.57 -11.02 -8.67
CA SER A 102 -12.81 -10.25 -8.87
C SER A 102 -12.74 -9.31 -10.09
N LEU A 103 -11.59 -8.71 -10.34
CA LEU A 103 -11.35 -7.79 -11.45
C LEU A 103 -11.14 -8.53 -12.78
N LEU A 104 -10.34 -9.60 -12.79
CA LEU A 104 -10.04 -10.35 -14.02
C LEU A 104 -11.29 -11.04 -14.61
N PRO A 105 -12.11 -11.76 -13.82
CA PRO A 105 -13.38 -12.29 -14.33
C PRO A 105 -14.52 -11.24 -14.36
N GLN A 106 -14.25 -9.98 -14.04
CA GLN A 106 -15.22 -8.87 -14.06
C GLN A 106 -16.47 -9.12 -13.21
N THR A 107 -16.30 -9.70 -12.02
CA THR A 107 -17.42 -9.97 -11.10
C THR A 107 -17.86 -8.72 -10.32
N ILE A 108 -16.99 -7.71 -10.24
CA ILE A 108 -17.34 -6.41 -9.64
C ILE A 108 -18.20 -5.63 -10.63
N THR A 109 -19.45 -5.41 -10.24
CA THR A 109 -20.43 -4.63 -11.02
C THR A 109 -20.58 -3.23 -10.44
N GLY A 110 -20.75 -2.24 -11.32
CA GLY A 110 -20.96 -0.84 -10.97
C GLY A 110 -19.74 0.05 -11.24
N ALA A 111 -20.00 1.23 -11.80
CA ALA A 111 -18.95 2.18 -12.19
C ALA A 111 -18.00 2.53 -11.04
N TRP A 112 -18.56 2.92 -9.90
CA TRP A 112 -17.81 3.39 -8.73
C TRP A 112 -17.05 2.26 -8.02
N THR A 113 -17.66 1.08 -7.89
CA THR A 113 -17.04 -0.10 -7.27
C THR A 113 -15.90 -0.65 -8.11
N THR A 114 -16.07 -0.72 -9.44
CA THR A 114 -15.00 -1.15 -10.36
C THR A 114 -13.80 -0.21 -10.30
N ILE A 115 -14.00 1.11 -10.38
CA ILE A 115 -12.87 2.04 -10.37
C ILE A 115 -12.15 2.06 -9.02
N THR A 116 -12.91 1.98 -7.92
CA THR A 116 -12.34 1.92 -6.56
C THR A 116 -11.52 0.65 -6.38
N ALA A 117 -12.02 -0.50 -6.86
CA ALA A 117 -11.29 -1.75 -6.80
C ALA A 117 -9.99 -1.73 -7.62
N TYR A 118 -9.99 -1.15 -8.82
CA TYR A 118 -8.76 -0.98 -9.59
C TYR A 118 -7.77 -0.02 -8.91
N LYS A 119 -8.22 1.11 -8.36
CA LYS A 119 -7.37 2.04 -7.61
C LYS A 119 -6.72 1.35 -6.41
N SER A 120 -7.52 0.62 -5.63
CA SER A 120 -7.01 -0.17 -4.51
C SER A 120 -6.02 -1.23 -4.97
N TYR A 121 -6.35 -1.98 -6.03
CA TYR A 121 -5.46 -3.01 -6.57
C TYR A 121 -4.11 -2.44 -7.00
N PHE A 122 -4.08 -1.36 -7.80
CA PHE A 122 -2.82 -0.76 -8.25
C PHE A 122 -2.00 -0.22 -7.09
N ALA A 123 -2.62 0.44 -6.11
CA ALA A 123 -1.91 0.92 -4.93
C ALA A 123 -1.27 -0.25 -4.16
N LEU A 124 -2.05 -1.30 -3.84
CA LEU A 124 -1.55 -2.48 -3.14
C LEU A 124 -0.49 -3.25 -3.94
N TYR A 125 -0.67 -3.35 -5.26
CA TYR A 125 0.28 -4.04 -6.13
C TYR A 125 1.65 -3.36 -6.10
N LEU A 126 1.67 -2.03 -6.07
CA LEU A 126 2.89 -1.25 -5.90
C LEU A 126 3.49 -1.41 -4.50
N GLU A 127 2.66 -1.39 -3.45
CA GLU A 127 3.09 -1.61 -2.05
C GLU A 127 3.74 -2.98 -1.82
N ALA A 128 3.37 -4.00 -2.59
CA ALA A 128 3.98 -5.34 -2.52
C ALA A 128 5.46 -5.37 -2.93
N PHE A 129 5.96 -4.34 -3.61
CA PHE A 129 7.38 -4.19 -3.91
C PHE A 129 8.16 -3.50 -2.80
N ASP A 130 7.49 -2.99 -1.76
CA ASP A 130 8.15 -2.46 -0.58
C ASP A 130 8.54 -3.61 0.37
N PRO A 131 9.84 -3.83 0.62
CA PRO A 131 10.30 -4.85 1.56
C PRO A 131 9.69 -4.69 2.96
N THR A 132 9.42 -3.45 3.38
CA THR A 132 8.83 -3.12 4.69
C THR A 132 7.32 -3.38 4.75
N ASN A 133 6.68 -3.75 3.64
CA ASN A 133 5.30 -4.22 3.66
C ASN A 133 5.20 -5.74 3.56
N VAL A 134 6.23 -6.42 3.07
CA VAL A 134 6.21 -7.88 2.84
C VAL A 134 7.08 -8.69 3.80
N ALA A 135 7.93 -8.03 4.60
CA ALA A 135 8.80 -8.70 5.56
C ALA A 135 8.28 -8.53 6.99
N ASN A 136 7.43 -9.46 7.46
CA ASN A 136 7.07 -9.55 8.88
C ASN A 136 8.05 -10.50 9.59
N TYR A 137 8.84 -9.96 10.53
CA TYR A 137 9.89 -10.68 11.23
C TYR A 137 9.40 -11.26 12.55
N HIS A 138 9.64 -12.55 12.78
CA HIS A 138 9.28 -13.24 14.02
C HIS A 138 10.51 -13.66 14.81
N SER A 139 10.48 -13.41 16.11
CA SER A 139 11.54 -13.82 17.05
C SER A 139 10.97 -14.00 18.46
N ASP A 140 11.81 -14.39 19.41
CA ASP A 140 11.40 -14.48 20.82
C ASP A 140 11.03 -13.09 21.40
N GLN A 141 11.50 -12.00 20.80
CA GLN A 141 11.11 -10.61 21.12
C GLN A 141 9.84 -10.16 20.36
N PHE A 142 9.58 -10.76 19.20
CA PHE A 142 8.49 -10.41 18.27
C PHE A 142 7.64 -11.65 17.99
N ILE A 143 6.90 -12.09 19.00
CA ILE A 143 6.14 -13.35 18.95
C ILE A 143 5.04 -13.27 17.87
N ASP A 144 4.39 -12.12 17.75
CA ASP A 144 3.30 -11.88 16.79
C ASP A 144 3.75 -11.20 15.50
N GLY A 145 5.07 -11.08 15.32
CA GLY A 145 5.69 -10.29 14.25
C GLY A 145 6.20 -8.95 14.80
N ASP A 146 7.04 -8.29 14.01
CA ASP A 146 7.61 -6.97 14.28
C ASP A 146 6.80 -5.82 13.64
N ASN A 147 5.57 -6.17 13.22
CA ASN A 147 4.67 -5.31 12.47
C ASN A 147 5.35 -4.72 11.22
N ASN A 148 6.10 -5.58 10.51
CA ASN A 148 6.86 -5.26 9.31
C ASN A 148 7.88 -4.13 9.51
N GLY A 149 8.72 -4.27 10.53
CA GLY A 149 9.78 -3.32 10.86
C GLY A 149 9.36 -2.16 11.75
N ARG A 150 8.07 -1.97 12.03
CA ARG A 150 7.55 -0.82 12.81
C ARG A 150 7.89 -0.90 14.29
N ASP A 151 8.03 -2.12 14.81
CA ASP A 151 8.34 -2.34 16.22
C ASP A 151 9.84 -2.23 16.53
N PHE A 152 10.69 -2.12 15.49
CA PHE A 152 12.12 -1.91 15.66
C PHE A 152 12.43 -0.46 16.06
N ILE A 153 13.21 -0.32 17.13
CA ILE A 153 13.82 0.96 17.50
C ILE A 153 15.14 1.08 16.73
N VAL A 154 15.23 2.07 15.86
CA VAL A 154 16.44 2.32 15.07
C VAL A 154 17.02 3.67 15.47
N GLU A 155 18.34 3.72 15.67
CA GLU A 155 19.03 5.00 15.84
C GLU A 155 19.51 5.51 14.48
N TYR A 156 19.09 6.71 14.12
CA TYR A 156 19.48 7.37 12.87
C TYR A 156 19.88 8.82 13.13
N ASN A 157 21.07 9.21 12.68
CA ASN A 157 21.68 10.52 12.95
C ASN A 157 21.63 10.91 14.44
N GLY A 158 21.96 9.97 15.33
CA GLY A 158 21.98 10.19 16.79
C GLY A 158 20.60 10.34 17.43
N SER A 159 19.52 10.12 16.68
CA SER A 159 18.15 10.17 17.19
C SER A 159 17.52 8.79 17.11
N LYS A 160 17.01 8.31 18.24
CA LYS A 160 16.20 7.09 18.30
C LYS A 160 14.85 7.35 17.65
N LYS A 161 14.49 6.54 16.67
CA LYS A 161 13.20 6.58 15.98
C LYS A 161 12.52 5.22 16.09
N ILE A 162 11.26 5.26 16.48
CA ILE A 162 10.31 4.18 16.23
C ILE A 162 9.62 4.59 14.93
N PHE A 163 9.68 3.73 13.91
CA PHE A 163 9.04 4.03 12.62
C PHE A 163 7.55 3.69 12.71
N MET A 164 6.78 4.59 13.32
CA MET A 164 5.31 4.56 13.22
C MET A 164 4.90 5.25 11.92
N ILE A 165 4.28 4.52 11.00
CA ILE A 165 3.50 5.14 9.92
C ILE A 165 2.37 5.93 10.59
N SER A 166 2.27 7.21 10.25
CA SER A 166 1.29 8.13 10.82
C SER A 166 -0.13 7.59 10.69
N GLY A 167 -0.64 7.04 11.78
CA GLY A 167 -1.97 6.48 11.91
C GLY A 167 -2.35 6.25 13.37
N ASP A 168 -1.38 5.86 14.19
CA ASP A 168 -1.65 5.54 15.59
C ASP A 168 -1.21 6.69 16.51
N HIS A 169 -2.03 7.75 16.54
CA HIS A 169 -2.23 8.44 17.80
C HIS A 169 -3.04 7.50 18.69
N TYR A 170 -2.36 6.60 19.41
CA TYR A 170 -2.90 6.17 20.69
C TYR A 170 -2.96 7.44 21.54
N ALA A 171 -4.18 7.93 21.73
CA ALA A 171 -4.45 8.94 22.72
C ALA A 171 -3.94 8.41 24.06
N ASP A 172 -2.95 9.11 24.62
CA ASP A 172 -2.62 9.00 26.03
C ASP A 172 -3.91 9.20 26.83
N ASN A 173 -4.26 8.19 27.63
CA ASN A 173 -5.03 8.28 28.86
C ASN A 173 -4.54 7.18 29.81
#